data_AF-A0AAJ1B2Z9-F1
#
_entry.id   AF-A0AAJ1B2Z9-F1
#
_cell.length_a   1.000
_cell.length_b   1.000
_cell.length_c   1.000
_cell.angle_alpha   90.00
_cell.angle_beta   90.00
_cell.angle_gamma   90.00
#
_symmetry.space_group_name_H-M   'P 1'
#
loop_
_entity.id
_entity.type
_entity.pdbx_description
1 polymer ?
#
loop_
_entity_poly.entity_id
_entity_poly.type
_entity_poly.pdbx_seq_one_letter_code
_entity_poly.pdbx_strand_id
1 'polypeptide(L)'
;VNEYGSWRSRKLVDFFEHYCKTVFSRYKDKVKYWMTFNEINGCLEVARPWHQAGIVYRDDEDHYQTILQASHHMFVASAKAVIAGHEIN
;
A
#
# COMPACT_ATOMS: atom_id res chain seq x y z
N VAL A 1 11.07 4.01 -10.38
CA VAL A 1 10.14 2.90 -10.67
C VAL A 1 9.14 3.42 -11.67
N ASN A 2 9.20 2.96 -12.93
CA ASN A 2 8.54 3.67 -14.04
C ASN A 2 7.24 2.98 -14.51
N GLU A 3 7.10 1.67 -14.32
CA GLU A 3 6.08 0.87 -15.00
C GLU A 3 4.62 1.22 -14.63
N TYR A 4 4.34 1.43 -13.34
CA TYR A 4 2.97 1.65 -12.84
C TYR A 4 2.77 2.98 -12.10
N GLY A 5 3.82 3.82 -11.99
CA GLY A 5 3.73 5.08 -11.25
C GLY A 5 3.54 4.92 -9.72
N SER A 6 3.89 3.75 -9.18
CA SER A 6 3.69 3.36 -7.77
C SER A 6 2.20 3.37 -7.37
N TRP A 7 1.86 3.78 -6.14
CA TRP A 7 0.51 3.76 -5.58
C TRP A 7 -0.50 4.66 -6.31
N ARG A 8 -0.06 5.43 -7.32
CA ARG A 8 -0.96 6.03 -8.31
C ARG A 8 -1.81 4.98 -9.03
N SER A 9 -1.25 3.81 -9.31
CA SER A 9 -1.96 2.75 -10.03
C SER A 9 -2.74 1.85 -9.09
N ARG A 10 -4.02 1.65 -9.42
CA ARG A 10 -4.91 0.70 -8.75
C ARG A 10 -4.37 -0.73 -8.77
N LYS A 11 -3.53 -1.09 -9.76
CA LYS A 11 -2.92 -2.43 -9.88
C LYS A 11 -2.09 -2.82 -8.66
N LEU A 12 -1.47 -1.85 -7.97
CA LEU A 12 -0.67 -2.14 -6.78
C LEU A 12 -1.48 -2.73 -5.63
N VAL A 13 -2.80 -2.52 -5.62
CA VAL A 13 -3.67 -3.13 -4.61
C VAL A 13 -3.67 -4.64 -4.74
N ASP A 14 -3.83 -5.15 -5.96
CA ASP A 14 -3.86 -6.59 -6.20
C ASP A 14 -2.45 -7.19 -6.10
N PHE A 15 -1.41 -6.44 -6.46
CA PHE A 15 -0.01 -6.86 -6.24
C PHE A 15 0.32 -6.96 -4.75
N PHE A 16 -0.10 -5.98 -3.93
CA PHE A 16 0.10 -6.02 -2.49
C PHE A 16 -0.71 -7.15 -1.85
N GLU A 17 -1.96 -7.35 -2.26
CA GLU A 17 -2.79 -8.47 -1.81
C GLU A 17 -2.11 -9.81 -2.11
N HIS A 18 -1.56 -9.99 -3.31
CA HIS A 18 -0.83 -11.20 -3.70
C HIS A 18 0.42 -11.42 -2.84
N TYR A 19 1.19 -10.35 -2.58
CA TYR A 19 2.32 -10.40 -1.67
C TYR A 19 1.90 -10.84 -0.27
N CYS A 20 0.89 -10.20 0.31
CA CYS A 20 0.34 -10.52 1.63
C CYS A 20 -0.13 -11.98 1.71
N LYS A 21 -0.95 -12.44 0.76
CA LYS A 21 -1.40 -13.85 0.69
C LYS A 21 -0.23 -14.83 0.67
N THR A 22 0.84 -14.49 -0.07
CA THR A 22 2.03 -15.33 -0.16
C THR A 22 2.75 -15.43 1.18
N VAL A 23 3.03 -14.30 1.83
CA VAL A 23 3.77 -14.30 3.10
C VAL A 23 2.92 -14.83 4.26
N PHE A 24 1.63 -14.48 4.32
CA PHE A 24 0.71 -15.03 5.31
C PHE A 24 0.63 -16.56 5.19
N SER A 25 0.43 -17.10 3.99
CA SER A 25 0.39 -18.55 3.79
C SER A 25 1.71 -19.23 4.20
N ARG A 26 2.85 -18.62 3.88
CA ARG A 26 4.17 -19.17 4.19
C ARG A 26 4.47 -19.18 5.68
N TYR A 27 4.03 -18.16 6.41
CA TYR A 27 4.40 -17.92 7.80
C TYR A 27 3.24 -18.06 8.79
N LYS A 28 2.09 -18.62 8.36
CA LYS A 28 0.88 -18.74 9.17
C LYS A 28 1.09 -19.38 10.55
N ASP A 29 2.00 -20.35 10.67
CA ASP A 29 2.29 -21.04 11.93
C ASP A 29 3.49 -20.44 12.70
N LYS A 30 4.08 -19.35 12.18
CA LYS A 30 5.30 -18.73 12.72
C LYS A 30 5.11 -17.29 13.17
N VAL A 31 4.17 -16.55 12.57
CA VAL A 31 3.97 -15.12 12.85
C VAL A 31 2.51 -14.87 13.20
N LYS A 32 2.30 -14.36 14.42
CA LYS A 32 0.98 -14.09 14.99
C LYS A 32 0.50 -12.64 14.78
N TYR A 33 1.43 -11.70 14.67
CA TYR A 33 1.12 -10.27 14.66
C TYR A 33 1.66 -9.62 13.39
N TRP A 34 0.79 -8.87 12.73
CA TRP A 34 1.07 -8.22 11.46
C TRP A 34 0.61 -6.78 11.47
N MET A 35 1.23 -5.97 10.63
CA MET A 35 0.82 -4.61 10.31
C MET A 35 0.92 -4.44 8.79
N THR A 36 -0.02 -3.72 8.18
CA THR A 36 -0.08 -3.55 6.72
C THR A 36 0.86 -2.46 6.24
N PHE A 37 0.60 -1.21 6.64
CA PHE A 37 1.40 -0.04 6.28
C PHE A 37 1.88 0.66 7.55
N ASN A 38 3.19 0.84 7.67
CA ASN A 38 3.78 1.67 8.70
C ASN A 38 3.47 3.15 8.44
N GLU A 39 3.00 3.88 9.46
CA GLU A 39 2.81 5.35 9.44
C GLU A 39 2.14 5.88 8.17
N ILE A 40 1.01 5.30 7.79
CA ILE A 40 0.30 5.66 6.54
C ILE A 40 -0.18 7.12 6.50
N ASN A 41 -0.39 7.75 7.67
CA ASN A 41 -0.65 9.18 7.80
C ASN A 41 0.46 10.04 7.19
N GLY A 42 1.70 9.53 7.20
CA GLY A 42 2.85 10.17 6.58
C GLY A 42 2.64 10.49 5.10
N CYS A 43 1.78 9.76 4.38
CA CYS A 43 1.40 10.11 3.01
C CYS A 43 0.88 11.55 2.88
N LEU A 44 0.12 12.04 3.86
CA LEU A 44 -0.48 13.38 3.83
C LEU A 44 0.34 14.43 4.59
N GLU A 45 1.25 14.01 5.47
CA GLU A 45 2.02 14.91 6.33
C GLU A 45 3.34 15.37 5.71
N VAL A 46 3.89 14.62 4.75
CA VAL A 46 5.16 14.97 4.10
C VAL A 46 4.97 15.53 2.70
N ALA A 47 5.75 16.56 2.36
CA ALA A 47 5.75 17.15 1.02
C ALA A 47 6.27 16.20 -0.08
N ARG A 48 6.93 15.09 0.29
CA ARG A 48 7.52 14.11 -0.63
C ARG A 48 7.29 12.68 -0.11
N PRO A 49 6.17 12.03 -0.46
CA PRO A 49 5.75 10.72 0.08
C PRO A 49 6.44 9.55 -0.64
N TRP A 50 7.74 9.68 -0.92
CA TRP A 50 8.54 8.64 -1.58
C TRP A 50 8.74 7.39 -0.71
N HIS A 51 8.85 7.52 0.61
CA HIS A 51 9.02 6.40 1.53
C HIS A 51 7.70 5.70 1.81
N GLN A 52 6.61 6.46 1.90
CA GLN A 52 5.28 5.96 2.25
C GLN A 52 4.56 5.38 1.05
N ALA A 53 4.62 6.07 -0.10
CA ALA A 53 3.86 5.73 -1.30
C ALA A 53 4.72 5.54 -2.57
N GLY A 54 6.05 5.65 -2.50
CA GLY A 54 6.90 5.56 -3.69
C GLY A 54 6.61 6.64 -4.73
N ILE A 55 6.04 7.78 -4.29
CA ILE A 55 5.60 8.87 -5.15
C ILE A 55 6.61 10.01 -5.08
N VAL A 56 7.22 10.31 -6.23
CA VAL A 56 7.88 11.58 -6.51
C VAL A 56 6.92 12.36 -7.39
N TYR A 57 6.62 13.61 -7.01
CA TYR A 57 5.62 14.37 -7.75
C TYR A 57 6.13 14.85 -9.11
N ARG A 58 5.23 15.01 -10.09
CA ARG A 58 5.50 15.68 -11.37
C ARG A 58 5.20 17.17 -11.23
N ASP A 59 5.92 18.02 -11.97
CA ASP A 59 5.76 19.47 -11.87
C ASP A 59 4.34 19.97 -12.22
N ASP A 60 3.60 19.21 -13.04
CA ASP A 60 2.28 19.56 -13.56
C ASP A 60 1.12 18.79 -12.90
N GLU A 61 1.36 18.04 -11.82
CA GLU A 61 0.32 17.22 -11.20
C GLU A 61 -0.32 17.85 -9.96
N ASP A 62 -1.60 17.55 -9.75
CA ASP A 62 -2.27 17.87 -8.49
C ASP A 62 -1.75 16.94 -7.40
N HIS A 63 -0.87 17.48 -6.55
CA HIS A 63 -0.26 16.71 -5.46
C HIS A 63 -1.32 16.15 -4.51
N TYR A 64 -2.35 16.93 -4.18
CA TYR A 64 -3.36 16.56 -3.19
C TYR A 64 -4.26 15.44 -3.71
N GLN A 65 -4.75 15.57 -4.95
CA GLN A 65 -5.51 14.51 -5.61
C GLN A 65 -4.66 13.24 -5.77
N THR A 66 -3.40 13.38 -6.18
CA THR A 66 -2.49 12.25 -6.38
C THR A 66 -2.29 11.45 -5.11
N ILE A 67 -2.02 12.13 -4.00
CA ILE A 67 -1.70 11.45 -2.73
C ILE A 67 -2.94 10.94 -2.01
N LEU A 68 -4.09 11.62 -2.14
CA LEU A 68 -5.37 11.07 -1.66
C LEU A 68 -5.74 9.80 -2.41
N GLN A 69 -5.58 9.77 -3.73
CA GLN A 69 -5.87 8.58 -4.53
C GLN A 69 -4.93 7.43 -4.16
N ALA A 70 -3.64 7.71 -3.99
CA ALA A 70 -2.66 6.72 -3.56
C ALA A 70 -2.97 6.19 -2.15
N SER A 71 -3.30 7.07 -1.22
CA SER A 71 -3.69 6.70 0.15
C SER A 71 -4.96 5.85 0.15
N HIS A 72 -5.95 6.18 -0.70
CA HIS A 72 -7.14 5.36 -0.87
C HIS A 72 -6.81 3.95 -1.38
N HIS A 73 -5.93 3.82 -2.38
CA HIS A 73 -5.46 2.51 -2.83
C HIS A 73 -4.78 1.72 -1.71
N MET A 74 -3.93 2.37 -0.92
CA MET A 74 -3.26 1.74 0.24
C MET A 74 -4.28 1.30 1.31
N PHE A 75 -5.31 2.11 1.61
CA PHE A 75 -6.38 1.71 2.53
C PHE A 75 -7.15 0.49 2.04
N VAL A 76 -7.51 0.45 0.76
CA VAL A 76 -8.20 -0.71 0.18
C VAL A 76 -7.29 -1.96 0.16
N ALA A 77 -6.00 -1.78 -0.14
CA ALA A 77 -5.01 -2.86 -0.07
C ALA A 77 -4.83 -3.39 1.36
N SER A 78 -4.84 -2.50 2.35
CA SER A 78 -4.80 -2.85 3.77
C SER A 78 -6.01 -3.69 4.17
N ALA A 79 -7.22 -3.26 3.79
CA ALA A 79 -8.45 -4.00 4.07
C ALA A 79 -8.44 -5.40 3.41
N LYS A 80 -8.01 -5.49 2.15
CA LYS A 80 -7.85 -6.77 1.44
C LYS A 80 -6.83 -7.69 2.13
N ALA A 81 -5.72 -7.14 2.61
CA ALA A 81 -4.73 -7.91 3.37
C ALA A 81 -5.30 -8.41 4.71
N VAL A 82 -6.07 -7.59 5.44
CA VAL A 82 -6.74 -8.02 6.69
C VAL A 82 -7.71 -9.17 6.44
N ILE A 83 -8.55 -9.06 5.40
CA ILE A 83 -9.47 -10.14 5.00
C ILE A 83 -8.68 -11.43 4.70
N ALA A 84 -7.66 -11.34 3.86
CA ALA A 84 -6.83 -12.48 3.50
C ALA A 84 -6.09 -13.09 4.70
N GLY A 85 -5.66 -12.27 5.66
CA GLY A 85 -5.05 -12.72 6.90
C GLY A 85 -6.00 -13.63 7.68
N HIS A 86 -7.20 -13.12 8.00
CA HIS A 86 -8.22 -13.88 8.74
C HIS A 86 -8.69 -15.16 8.02
N GLU A 87 -8.69 -15.19 6.68
CA GLU A 87 -9.00 -16.40 5.91
C GLU A 87 -7.91 -17.48 6.03
N ILE A 88 -6.65 -17.09 6.23
CA ILE A 88 -5.50 -17.99 6.28
C ILE A 88 -5.26 -18.51 7.71
N ASN A 89 -5.29 -17.63 8.72
CA ASN A 89 -5.14 -17.90 10.16
C ASN A 89 -5.54 -16.68 10.99
#